data_AF-A0A8B7QIQ8-F1
#
_entry.id   AF-A0A8B7QIQ8-F1
#
_cell.length_a   1.000
_cell.length_b   1.000
_cell.length_c   1.000
_cell.angle_alpha   90.00
_cell.angle_beta   90.00
_cell.angle_gamma   90.00
#
_symmetry.space_group_name_H-M   'P 1'
#
loop_
_entity.id
_entity.type
_entity.pdbx_description
1 polymer ?
#
loop_
_entity_poly.entity_id
_entity_poly.type
_entity_poly.pdbx_seq_one_letter_code
_entity_poly.pdbx_strand_id
1 'polypeptide(L)'
;MFRNLSLRSLLIEPRVPEYPVHGESGARSQLVGLVVDVIMRAWGTVIVILTMLMVATVDTKIYGRCNLAMKLEKAGLNGFLGYSIGDWLCVAHYESGFDTSFVDHNPDGSSEYGIFQLNSAWWCDNGITPTLNLCHMECRDLLNRHILDDIMCVKQVVSSRNGMNAWDSWTRHCYGHDLSEWLKGCNMHAKPDAKIMTS
;
A
#
# COMPACT_ATOMS: atom_id res chain seq x y z
N MET A 1 -23.63 38.88 -68.83
CA MET A 1 -24.12 38.36 -70.14
C MET A 1 -23.49 36.97 -70.29
N PHE A 2 -24.18 35.90 -69.88
CA PHE A 2 -24.98 34.99 -70.75
C PHE A 2 -24.12 34.46 -71.92
N ARG A 3 -23.81 33.17 -72.09
CA ARG A 3 -24.60 31.92 -71.97
C ARG A 3 -23.60 30.75 -71.79
N ASN A 4 -23.83 29.76 -70.91
CA ASN A 4 -24.66 28.57 -71.11
C ASN A 4 -24.49 27.88 -72.47
N LEU A 5 -23.82 26.72 -72.50
CA LEU A 5 -24.22 25.63 -73.41
C LEU A 5 -24.17 24.28 -72.68
N SER A 6 -25.38 23.74 -72.55
CA SER A 6 -25.73 22.37 -72.20
C SER A 6 -25.38 21.44 -73.37
N LEU A 7 -24.88 20.24 -73.08
CA LEU A 7 -25.09 19.09 -73.95
C LEU A 7 -25.57 17.90 -73.10
N ARG A 8 -26.87 17.60 -73.24
CA ARG A 8 -27.52 16.36 -72.82
C ARG A 8 -27.10 15.19 -73.73
N SER A 9 -27.44 13.99 -73.25
CA SER A 9 -27.69 12.73 -73.99
C SER A 9 -26.45 11.96 -74.46
N LEU A 10 -26.35 10.63 -74.41
CA LEU A 10 -27.32 9.54 -74.30
C LEU A 10 -26.87 8.48 -73.27
N LEU A 11 -27.81 7.91 -72.53
CA LEU A 11 -27.65 6.70 -71.71
C LEU A 11 -27.64 5.46 -72.60
N ILE A 12 -26.62 4.62 -72.45
CA ILE A 12 -26.60 3.23 -72.91
C ILE A 12 -26.44 2.38 -71.64
N GLU A 13 -27.47 1.64 -71.24
CA GLU A 13 -27.34 0.64 -70.17
C GLU A 13 -26.69 -0.63 -70.72
N PRO A 14 -25.55 -1.09 -70.16
CA PRO A 14 -25.05 -2.42 -70.44
C PRO A 14 -25.75 -3.45 -69.54
N ARG A 15 -26.24 -4.52 -70.18
CA ARG A 15 -26.84 -5.72 -69.58
C ARG A 15 -25.87 -6.37 -68.58
N VAL A 16 -26.28 -6.47 -67.31
CA VAL A 16 -25.51 -7.15 -66.25
C VAL A 16 -25.70 -8.68 -66.38
N PRO A 17 -24.65 -9.52 -66.34
CA PRO A 17 -24.81 -10.97 -66.30
C PRO A 17 -25.13 -11.45 -64.87
N GLU A 18 -26.15 -12.30 -64.74
CA GLU A 18 -26.43 -13.04 -63.50
C GLU A 18 -25.32 -14.06 -63.22
N TYR A 19 -24.69 -13.98 -62.05
CA TYR A 19 -23.83 -15.03 -61.50
C TYR A 19 -24.62 -15.86 -60.47
N PRO A 20 -24.41 -17.19 -60.38
CA PRO A 20 -25.12 -18.03 -59.42
C PRO A 20 -24.59 -17.78 -58.00
N VAL A 21 -25.51 -17.58 -57.06
CA VAL A 21 -25.22 -17.47 -55.63
C VAL A 21 -24.98 -18.88 -55.07
N HIS A 22 -23.72 -19.24 -54.83
CA HIS A 22 -23.38 -20.43 -54.04
C HIS A 22 -23.60 -20.14 -52.55
N GLY A 23 -24.71 -20.64 -52.01
CA GLY A 23 -24.98 -20.66 -50.57
C GLY A 23 -24.22 -21.80 -49.89
N GLU A 24 -23.14 -21.47 -49.20
CA GLU A 24 -22.46 -22.41 -48.30
C GLU A 24 -21.78 -21.64 -47.14
N SER A 25 -22.56 -21.14 -46.17
CA SER A 25 -22.01 -20.41 -45.00
C SER A 25 -22.95 -20.40 -43.79
N GLY A 26 -23.47 -21.55 -43.38
CA GLY A 26 -24.27 -21.68 -42.15
C GLY A 26 -23.47 -22.34 -41.02
N ALA A 27 -23.13 -23.62 -41.20
CA ALA A 27 -22.54 -24.46 -40.16
C ALA A 27 -21.10 -24.04 -39.77
N ARG A 28 -20.29 -23.62 -40.75
CA ARG A 28 -18.90 -23.17 -40.51
C ARG A 28 -18.87 -21.85 -39.73
N SER A 29 -19.85 -20.97 -39.95
CA SER A 29 -19.99 -19.71 -39.22
C SER A 29 -20.46 -19.93 -37.78
N GLN A 30 -21.42 -20.85 -37.57
CA GLN A 30 -21.89 -21.23 -36.23
C GLN A 30 -20.79 -21.90 -35.39
N LEU A 31 -19.99 -22.79 -35.99
CA LEU A 31 -18.88 -23.44 -35.29
C LEU A 31 -17.79 -22.43 -34.90
N VAL A 32 -17.47 -21.48 -35.79
CA VAL A 32 -16.53 -20.39 -35.49
C VAL A 32 -17.06 -19.49 -34.37
N GLY A 33 -18.36 -19.16 -34.37
CA GLY A 33 -19.00 -18.39 -33.29
C GLY A 33 -18.94 -19.09 -31.93
N LEU A 34 -19.27 -20.39 -31.88
CA LEU A 34 -19.17 -21.20 -30.66
C LEU A 34 -17.74 -21.26 -30.11
N VAL A 35 -16.74 -21.39 -30.99
CA VAL A 35 -15.33 -21.40 -30.59
C VAL A 35 -14.92 -20.04 -30.03
N VAL A 36 -15.32 -18.93 -30.65
CA VAL A 36 -15.06 -17.57 -30.15
C VAL A 36 -15.75 -17.33 -28.80
N ASP A 37 -16.99 -17.78 -28.62
CA ASP A 37 -17.71 -17.65 -27.33
C ASP A 37 -17.05 -18.46 -26.21
N VAL A 38 -16.61 -19.69 -26.49
CA VAL A 38 -15.89 -20.53 -25.53
C VAL A 38 -14.56 -19.91 -25.14
N ILE A 39 -13.83 -19.35 -26.13
CA ILE A 39 -12.60 -18.60 -25.89
C ILE A 39 -12.92 -17.39 -25.01
N MET A 40 -13.83 -16.49 -25.40
CA MET A 40 -14.15 -15.29 -24.63
C MET A 40 -14.60 -15.58 -23.18
N ARG A 41 -15.35 -16.68 -22.96
CA ARG A 41 -15.72 -17.15 -21.62
C ARG A 41 -14.51 -17.65 -20.82
N ALA A 42 -13.64 -18.45 -21.44
CA ALA A 42 -12.43 -18.94 -20.78
C ALA A 42 -11.48 -17.79 -20.40
N TRP A 43 -11.25 -16.84 -21.31
CA TRP A 43 -10.45 -15.65 -21.03
C TRP A 43 -11.09 -14.76 -19.96
N GLY A 44 -12.42 -14.58 -19.98
CA GLY A 44 -13.16 -13.90 -18.93
C GLY A 44 -12.97 -14.56 -17.56
N THR A 45 -13.07 -15.89 -17.48
CA THR A 45 -12.83 -16.62 -16.22
C THR A 45 -11.38 -16.53 -15.74
N VAL A 46 -10.40 -16.55 -16.64
CA VAL A 46 -8.98 -16.40 -16.30
C VAL A 46 -8.69 -14.99 -15.75
N ILE A 47 -9.27 -13.94 -16.36
CA ILE A 47 -9.15 -12.56 -15.87
C ILE A 47 -9.79 -12.41 -14.48
N VAL A 48 -10.96 -13.01 -14.25
CA VAL A 48 -11.63 -12.99 -12.94
C VAL A 48 -10.82 -13.74 -11.88
N ILE A 49 -10.22 -14.90 -12.21
CA ILE A 49 -9.35 -15.64 -11.30
C ILE A 49 -8.06 -14.85 -10.99
N LEU A 50 -7.44 -14.23 -12.00
CA LEU A 50 -6.22 -13.44 -11.84
C LEU A 50 -6.45 -12.17 -10.99
N THR A 51 -7.61 -11.53 -11.13
CA THR A 51 -8.00 -10.38 -10.31
C THR A 51 -8.37 -10.78 -8.87
N MET A 52 -8.96 -11.97 -8.66
CA MET A 52 -9.22 -12.52 -7.32
C MET A 52 -7.95 -13.00 -6.59
N LEU A 53 -6.92 -13.46 -7.31
CA LEU A 53 -5.60 -13.79 -6.75
C LEU A 53 -4.81 -12.56 -6.28
N MET A 54 -5.22 -11.36 -6.72
CA MET A 54 -4.71 -10.06 -6.26
C MET A 54 -5.48 -9.51 -5.04
N VAL A 55 -6.06 -10.37 -4.21
CA VAL A 55 -6.44 -9.95 -2.86
C VAL A 55 -5.13 -9.78 -2.07
N ALA A 56 -4.56 -8.59 -2.19
CA ALA A 56 -3.41 -8.17 -1.40
C ALA A 56 -3.71 -8.42 0.08
N THR A 57 -2.74 -8.99 0.79
CA THR A 57 -2.74 -9.00 2.26
C THR A 57 -3.05 -7.58 2.72
N VAL A 58 -4.18 -7.40 3.40
CA VAL A 58 -4.60 -6.10 3.91
C VAL A 58 -3.67 -5.78 5.08
N ASP A 59 -2.51 -5.23 4.79
CA ASP A 59 -1.68 -4.60 5.81
C ASP A 59 -2.46 -3.36 6.28
N THR A 60 -3.06 -3.48 7.46
CA THR A 60 -3.83 -2.40 8.08
C THR A 60 -2.87 -1.30 8.53
N LYS A 61 -3.29 -0.03 8.34
CA LYS A 61 -2.54 1.14 8.85
C LYS A 61 -2.49 1.17 10.39
N ILE A 62 -3.49 0.60 11.05
CA ILE A 62 -3.51 0.41 12.50
C ILE A 62 -3.02 -1.01 12.80
N TYR A 63 -1.95 -1.11 13.57
CA TYR A 63 -1.41 -2.40 13.99
C TYR A 63 -2.18 -3.02 15.17
N GLY A 64 -2.41 -4.33 15.10
CA GLY A 64 -2.74 -5.10 16.30
C GLY A 64 -1.53 -5.25 17.22
N ARG A 65 -1.72 -5.12 18.55
CA ARG A 65 -0.65 -5.15 19.57
C ARG A 65 0.37 -6.28 19.39
N CYS A 66 -0.09 -7.54 19.27
CA CYS A 66 0.83 -8.68 19.10
C CYS A 66 1.50 -8.73 17.72
N ASN A 67 0.82 -8.27 16.67
CA ASN A 67 1.42 -8.18 15.34
C ASN A 67 2.55 -7.14 15.32
N LEU A 68 2.33 -6.00 15.98
CA LEU A 68 3.37 -5.00 16.18
C LEU A 68 4.52 -5.57 17.00
N ALA A 69 4.23 -6.23 18.13
CA ALA A 69 5.23 -6.85 19.00
C ALA A 69 6.19 -7.76 18.22
N MET A 70 5.64 -8.67 17.39
CA MET A 70 6.43 -9.56 16.54
C MET A 70 7.25 -8.81 15.49
N LYS A 71 6.70 -7.76 14.86
CA LYS A 71 7.43 -6.94 13.89
C LYS A 71 8.61 -6.21 14.56
N LEU A 72 8.39 -5.61 15.73
CA LEU A 72 9.43 -4.91 16.49
C LEU A 72 10.53 -5.87 16.98
N GLU A 73 10.16 -7.06 17.46
CA GLU A 73 11.11 -8.10 17.83
C GLU A 73 11.96 -8.57 16.65
N LYS A 74 11.32 -8.88 15.51
CA LYS A 74 12.00 -9.28 14.28
C LYS A 74 12.94 -8.19 13.74
N ALA A 75 12.62 -6.92 13.96
CA ALA A 75 13.47 -5.80 13.61
C ALA A 75 14.59 -5.50 14.63
N GLY A 76 14.72 -6.33 15.67
CA GLY A 76 15.80 -6.27 16.65
C GLY A 76 15.66 -5.11 17.64
N LEU A 77 14.42 -4.75 18.01
CA LEU A 77 14.18 -3.78 19.07
C LEU A 77 14.13 -4.40 20.47
N ASN A 78 13.98 -5.72 20.58
CA ASN A 78 13.99 -6.38 21.89
C ASN A 78 15.38 -6.28 22.53
N GLY A 79 15.50 -5.51 23.61
CA GLY A 79 16.76 -5.25 24.31
C GLY A 79 17.63 -4.17 23.67
N PHE A 80 17.16 -3.48 22.62
CA PHE A 80 17.95 -2.42 21.98
C PHE A 80 18.18 -1.28 22.97
N LEU A 81 19.46 -1.03 23.31
CA LEU A 81 19.87 -0.09 24.36
C LEU A 81 19.18 -0.33 25.73
N GLY A 82 18.80 -1.57 26.01
CA GLY A 82 18.13 -1.96 27.25
C GLY A 82 16.60 -1.83 27.23
N TYR A 83 16.00 -1.36 26.13
CA TYR A 83 14.54 -1.27 25.99
C TYR A 83 13.93 -2.58 25.46
N SER A 84 12.94 -3.09 26.17
CA SER A 84 12.12 -4.25 25.85
C SER A 84 11.05 -3.94 24.79
N ILE A 85 10.43 -4.97 24.21
CA ILE A 85 9.27 -4.79 23.31
C ILE A 85 8.08 -4.11 24.00
N GLY A 86 7.89 -4.33 25.31
CA GLY A 86 6.86 -3.64 26.08
C GLY A 86 7.04 -2.12 26.07
N ASP A 87 8.29 -1.66 26.12
CA ASP A 87 8.62 -0.23 26.08
C ASP A 87 8.21 0.40 24.75
N TRP A 88 8.59 -0.24 23.63
CA TRP A 88 8.24 0.23 22.29
C TRP A 88 6.74 0.18 22.01
N LEU A 89 6.04 -0.85 22.51
CA LEU A 89 4.58 -0.94 22.40
C LEU A 89 3.88 0.15 23.21
N CYS A 90 4.39 0.47 24.40
CA CYS A 90 3.81 1.52 25.22
C CYS A 90 3.91 2.88 24.53
N VAL A 91 5.10 3.25 24.02
CA VAL A 91 5.28 4.50 23.27
C VAL A 91 4.38 4.54 22.04
N ALA A 92 4.43 3.53 21.18
CA ALA A 92 3.61 3.49 19.98
C ALA A 92 2.09 3.60 20.27
N HIS A 93 1.63 3.07 21.40
CA HIS A 93 0.24 3.19 21.80
C HIS A 93 -0.13 4.62 22.19
N TYR A 94 0.66 5.25 23.07
CA TYR A 94 0.33 6.58 23.58
C TYR A 94 0.62 7.69 22.57
N GLU A 95 1.50 7.45 21.60
CA GLU A 95 1.80 8.39 20.52
C GLU A 95 0.75 8.35 19.40
N SER A 96 0.34 7.16 18.93
CA SER A 96 -0.49 7.05 17.73
C SER A 96 -1.67 6.07 17.83
N GLY A 97 -1.82 5.37 18.96
CA GLY A 97 -2.77 4.26 19.06
C GLY A 97 -2.44 3.11 18.09
N PHE A 98 -1.15 2.96 17.72
CA PHE A 98 -0.66 2.03 16.70
C PHE A 98 -1.04 2.36 15.25
N ASP A 99 -1.50 3.58 14.96
CA ASP A 99 -1.82 4.04 13.60
C ASP A 99 -0.57 4.59 12.90
N THR A 100 -0.10 3.90 11.86
CA THR A 100 1.04 4.35 11.06
C THR A 100 0.73 5.57 10.18
N SER A 101 -0.54 5.95 10.03
CA SER A 101 -0.94 7.13 9.28
C SER A 101 -1.27 8.33 10.14
N PHE A 102 -1.03 8.24 11.45
CA PHE A 102 -1.30 9.33 12.37
C PHE A 102 -0.34 10.50 12.14
N VAL A 103 -0.90 11.70 12.06
CA VAL A 103 -0.16 12.96 11.95
C VAL A 103 -0.75 13.93 12.94
N ASP A 104 0.10 14.52 13.77
CA ASP A 104 -0.26 15.61 14.66
C ASP A 104 0.50 16.90 14.28
N HIS A 105 -0.11 18.05 14.56
CA HIS A 105 0.42 19.35 14.15
C HIS A 105 0.74 20.20 15.38
N ASN A 106 2.00 20.63 15.49
CA ASN A 106 2.47 21.41 16.62
C ASN A 106 2.26 22.91 16.39
N PRO A 107 2.06 23.71 17.46
CA PRO A 107 1.89 25.17 17.35
C PRO A 107 3.08 25.91 16.75
N ASP A 108 4.29 25.32 16.80
CA ASP A 108 5.51 25.89 16.22
C ASP A 108 5.62 25.66 14.70
N GLY A 109 4.64 24.99 14.09
CA GLY A 109 4.62 24.66 12.66
C GLY A 109 5.37 23.38 12.30
N SER A 110 5.97 22.68 13.27
CA SER A 110 6.40 21.30 13.09
C SER A 110 5.20 20.34 13.10
N SER A 111 5.42 19.09 12.71
CA SER A 111 4.40 18.05 12.80
C SER A 111 5.04 16.73 13.16
N GLU A 112 4.26 15.87 13.79
CA GLU A 112 4.64 14.53 14.23
C GLU A 112 4.10 13.50 13.25
N TYR A 113 4.91 12.51 12.86
CA TYR A 113 4.56 11.56 11.81
C TYR A 113 4.65 10.11 12.25
N GLY A 114 3.64 9.34 11.85
CA GLY A 114 3.67 7.89 11.88
C GLY A 114 3.51 7.29 13.26
N ILE A 115 3.79 6.00 13.36
CA ILE A 115 3.44 5.19 14.54
C ILE A 115 4.17 5.62 15.81
N PHE A 116 5.36 6.23 15.66
CA PHE A 116 6.19 6.72 16.75
C PHE A 116 6.23 8.24 16.85
N GLN A 117 5.39 8.97 16.09
CA GLN A 117 5.30 10.44 16.14
C GLN A 117 6.68 11.10 16.06
N LEU A 118 7.32 10.97 14.88
CA LEU A 118 8.64 11.54 14.61
C LEU A 118 8.50 12.97 14.09
N ASN A 119 9.08 13.93 14.82
CA ASN A 119 8.94 15.36 14.56
C ASN A 119 9.70 15.84 13.31
N SER A 120 9.03 16.63 12.46
CA SER A 120 9.58 17.19 11.22
C SER A 120 10.65 18.26 11.40
N ALA A 121 10.82 18.88 12.57
CA ALA A 121 11.91 19.83 12.81
C ALA A 121 13.26 19.12 13.04
N TRP A 122 13.25 17.83 13.38
CA TRP A 122 14.45 17.10 13.79
C TRP A 122 14.76 15.88 12.92
N TRP A 123 13.76 15.03 12.67
CA TRP A 123 14.02 13.65 12.24
C TRP A 123 13.82 13.42 10.76
N CYS A 124 12.81 14.04 10.16
CA CYS A 124 12.44 13.87 8.76
C CYS A 124 12.16 15.23 8.09
N ASP A 125 12.10 15.24 6.76
CA ASP A 125 11.79 16.44 5.96
C ASP A 125 10.39 16.36 5.34
N ASN A 126 9.57 17.38 5.58
CA ASN A 126 8.24 17.52 4.96
C ASN A 126 8.15 18.67 3.93
N GLY A 127 9.25 19.39 3.68
CA GLY A 127 9.31 20.55 2.80
C GLY A 127 8.61 21.80 3.32
N ILE A 128 8.15 21.81 4.58
CA ILE A 128 7.40 22.91 5.20
C ILE A 128 8.17 23.47 6.40
N THR A 129 8.55 22.59 7.34
CA THR A 129 9.26 22.97 8.56
C THR A 129 10.78 22.97 8.30
N PRO A 130 11.53 24.02 8.66
CA PRO A 130 13.00 23.95 8.66
C PRO A 130 13.47 22.79 9.55
N THR A 131 14.34 21.91 9.01
CA THR A 131 14.65 20.63 9.65
C THR A 131 16.14 20.30 9.66
N LEU A 132 16.57 19.54 10.67
CA LEU A 132 17.89 18.87 10.65
C LEU A 132 17.88 17.57 9.82
N ASN A 133 16.69 16.98 9.60
CA ASN A 133 16.48 15.72 8.89
C ASN A 133 17.53 14.64 9.26
N LEU A 134 17.64 14.34 10.55
CA LEU A 134 18.66 13.44 11.08
C LEU A 134 18.52 12.00 10.56
N CYS A 135 17.30 11.56 10.22
CA CYS A 135 17.07 10.24 9.63
C CYS A 135 17.24 10.22 8.10
N HIS A 136 17.53 11.36 7.48
CA HIS A 136 17.76 11.50 6.03
C HIS A 136 16.62 10.93 5.18
N MET A 137 15.38 11.27 5.52
CA MET A 137 14.18 10.74 4.88
C MET A 137 13.07 11.79 4.78
N GLU A 138 12.10 11.53 3.91
CA GLU A 138 10.91 12.37 3.83
C GLU A 138 9.89 11.91 4.88
N CYS A 139 9.21 12.86 5.55
CA CYS A 139 8.23 12.52 6.59
C CYS A 139 7.05 11.70 6.05
N ARG A 140 6.76 11.81 4.74
CA ARG A 140 5.70 10.99 4.10
C ARG A 140 6.04 9.51 4.07
N ASP A 141 7.32 9.15 4.11
CA ASP A 141 7.74 7.75 4.10
C ASP A 141 7.27 7.07 5.38
N LEU A 142 7.24 7.78 6.51
CA LEU A 142 6.71 7.29 7.79
C LEU A 142 5.20 7.01 7.80
N LEU A 143 4.45 7.43 6.77
CA LEU A 143 2.99 7.32 6.70
C LEU A 143 2.54 6.11 5.88
N ASN A 144 3.32 5.04 5.94
CA ASN A 144 3.10 3.83 5.18
C ASN A 144 2.85 2.63 6.13
N ARG A 145 2.45 1.49 5.57
CA ARG A 145 2.11 0.29 6.37
C ARG A 145 3.35 -0.47 6.87
N HIS A 146 4.47 -0.34 6.18
CA HIS A 146 5.76 -0.90 6.55
C HIS A 146 6.42 0.09 7.50
N ILE A 147 6.92 -0.41 8.63
CA ILE A 147 7.47 0.42 9.71
C ILE A 147 8.98 0.25 9.86
N LEU A 148 9.66 -0.30 8.85
CA LEU A 148 11.10 -0.60 8.96
C LEU A 148 11.94 0.68 8.95
N ASP A 149 11.54 1.63 8.11
CA ASP A 149 12.04 3.00 8.05
C ASP A 149 11.76 3.76 9.36
N ASP A 150 10.56 3.66 9.92
CA ASP A 150 10.25 4.18 11.26
C ASP A 150 11.18 3.59 12.31
N ILE A 151 11.34 2.26 12.32
CA ILE A 151 12.19 1.53 13.29
C ILE A 151 13.66 1.95 13.16
N MET A 152 14.15 2.16 11.93
CA MET A 152 15.50 2.65 11.71
C MET A 152 15.68 4.06 12.27
N CYS A 153 14.69 4.93 12.09
CA CYS A 153 14.75 6.29 12.61
C CYS A 153 14.68 6.32 14.14
N VAL A 154 13.75 5.60 14.78
CA VAL A 154 13.67 5.58 16.26
C VAL A 154 14.92 5.01 16.92
N LYS A 155 15.63 4.07 16.28
CA LYS A 155 16.95 3.61 16.76
C LYS A 155 17.94 4.77 16.84
N GLN A 156 17.92 5.70 15.90
CA GLN A 156 18.73 6.92 15.98
C GLN A 156 18.24 7.85 17.09
N VAL A 157 16.91 8.03 17.22
CA VAL A 157 16.31 8.85 18.29
C VAL A 157 16.80 8.40 19.67
N VAL A 158 16.65 7.12 20.00
CA VAL A 158 17.05 6.60 21.32
C VAL A 158 18.57 6.49 21.49
N SER A 159 19.34 6.53 20.41
CA SER A 159 20.80 6.63 20.47
C SER A 159 21.28 8.05 20.78
N SER A 160 20.39 9.04 20.71
CA SER A 160 20.66 10.40 21.18
C SER A 160 20.75 10.46 22.71
N ARG A 161 21.22 11.59 23.25
CA ARG A 161 21.42 11.77 24.70
C ARG A 161 20.16 11.54 25.55
N ASN A 162 18.97 11.68 24.96
CA ASN A 162 17.72 11.61 25.71
C ASN A 162 17.14 10.19 25.80
N GLY A 163 17.62 9.23 25.01
CA GLY A 163 17.03 7.88 24.98
C GLY A 163 15.53 7.94 24.64
N MET A 164 14.72 7.12 25.32
CA MET A 164 13.25 7.18 25.19
C MET A 164 12.62 8.44 25.83
N ASN A 165 13.35 9.22 26.61
CA ASN A 165 12.85 10.50 27.13
C ASN A 165 12.74 11.58 26.03
N ALA A 166 13.07 11.25 24.78
CA ALA A 166 12.69 12.06 23.63
C ALA A 166 11.18 12.14 23.42
N TRP A 167 10.42 11.16 23.95
CA TRP A 167 8.96 11.17 23.94
C TRP A 167 8.41 11.57 25.31
N ASP A 168 7.58 12.61 25.35
CA ASP A 168 6.90 13.02 26.58
C ASP A 168 5.90 11.94 27.05
N SER A 169 5.31 11.19 26.11
CA SER A 169 4.39 10.09 26.43
C SER A 169 5.09 8.96 27.19
N TRP A 170 6.34 8.64 26.82
CA TRP A 170 7.17 7.65 27.50
C TRP A 170 7.33 7.99 28.98
N THR A 171 7.76 9.21 29.26
CA THR A 171 8.01 9.69 30.62
C THR A 171 6.74 9.69 31.47
N ARG A 172 5.59 9.99 30.85
CA ARG A 172 4.29 10.11 31.55
C ARG A 172 3.58 8.78 31.78
N HIS A 173 3.71 7.83 30.87
CA HIS A 173 2.82 6.65 30.84
C HIS A 173 3.55 5.31 30.83
N CYS A 174 4.86 5.29 30.56
CA CYS A 174 5.60 4.06 30.32
C CYS A 174 6.76 3.88 31.30
N TYR A 175 7.56 4.92 31.51
CA TYR A 175 8.74 4.85 32.37
C TYR A 175 8.37 4.51 33.82
N GLY A 176 8.99 3.46 34.37
CA GLY A 176 8.76 3.02 35.75
C GLY A 176 7.48 2.22 35.98
N HIS A 177 6.68 1.96 34.93
CA HIS A 177 5.50 1.11 35.01
C HIS A 177 5.83 -0.37 34.69
N ASP A 178 5.00 -1.29 35.17
CA ASP A 178 5.05 -2.68 34.72
C ASP A 178 4.42 -2.79 33.32
N LEU A 179 5.27 -3.05 32.34
CA LEU A 179 4.89 -3.14 30.93
C LEU A 179 4.69 -4.59 30.46
N SER A 180 4.67 -5.57 31.37
CA SER A 180 4.44 -6.99 31.04
C SER A 180 3.07 -7.24 30.40
N GLU A 181 2.07 -6.41 30.71
CA GLU A 181 0.73 -6.50 30.12
C GLU A 181 0.73 -6.29 28.61
N TRP A 182 1.69 -5.50 28.07
CA TRP A 182 1.81 -5.26 26.63
C TRP A 182 2.13 -6.52 25.82
N LEU A 183 2.67 -7.56 26.45
CA LEU A 183 2.98 -8.84 25.81
C LEU A 183 2.02 -9.95 26.22
N LYS A 184 1.07 -9.69 27.13
CA LYS A 184 0.10 -10.69 27.58
C LYS A 184 -0.72 -11.23 26.41
N GLY A 185 -0.70 -12.54 26.23
CA GLY A 185 -1.39 -13.24 25.15
C GLY A 185 -0.71 -13.17 23.78
N CYS A 186 0.46 -12.55 23.65
CA CYS A 186 1.24 -12.58 22.42
C CYS A 186 2.12 -13.83 22.36
N ASN A 187 2.10 -14.52 21.22
CA ASN A 187 2.96 -15.69 20.99
C ASN A 187 4.28 -15.27 20.33
N MET A 188 5.17 -14.70 21.13
CA MET A 188 6.46 -14.11 20.67
C MET A 188 7.47 -15.16 20.15
N HIS A 189 7.27 -16.44 20.47
CA HIS A 189 8.21 -17.52 20.10
C HIS A 189 7.61 -18.56 19.16
N ALA A 190 6.41 -18.31 18.62
CA ALA A 190 5.93 -19.12 17.52
C ALA A 190 6.90 -18.98 16.35
N LYS A 191 7.51 -20.11 15.94
CA LYS A 191 8.07 -20.20 14.60
C LYS A 191 6.96 -19.74 13.64
N PRO A 192 7.26 -18.91 12.63
CA PRO A 192 6.30 -18.67 11.57
C PRO A 192 5.88 -20.04 11.07
N ASP A 193 4.59 -20.36 11.19
CA ASP A 193 4.08 -21.55 10.55
C ASP A 193 4.45 -21.41 9.08
N ALA A 194 5.33 -22.29 8.58
CA ALA A 194 5.82 -22.27 7.20
C ALA A 194 4.69 -22.42 6.17
N LYS A 195 3.45 -22.62 6.64
CA LYS A 195 2.20 -22.62 5.91
C LYS A 195 1.64 -21.21 5.61
N ILE A 196 2.15 -20.17 6.27
CA ILE A 196 1.76 -18.75 6.12
C ILE A 196 2.93 -17.92 5.54
N MET A 197 3.79 -18.54 4.74
CA MET A 197 4.83 -17.82 3.98
C MET A 197 4.93 -18.30 2.53
N THR A 198 4.01 -19.19 2.12
CA THR A 198 3.92 -19.77 0.77
C THR A 198 2.53 -19.63 0.15
N SER A 199 1.65 -18.81 0.73
CA SER A 199 0.34 -18.49 0.15
C SER A 199 0.15 -17.00 -0.02
#